data_AF-A0A815EZ94-F1
#
_entry.id   AF-A0A815EZ94-F1
#
_cell.length_a   1.000
_cell.length_b   1.000
_cell.length_c   1.000
_cell.angle_alpha   90.00
_cell.angle_beta   90.00
_cell.angle_gamma   90.00
#
_symmetry.space_group_name_H-M   'P 1'
#
loop_
_entity.id
_entity.type
_entity.pdbx_description
1 polymer ?
#
loop_
_entity_poly.entity_id
_entity_poly.type
_entity_poly.pdbx_seq_one_letter_code
_entity_poly.pdbx_strand_id
1 'polypeptide(L)'
;VDGIDLAVGYENLSLDIEEFENKSVLILGRGNSAFEVAQHIYDATNYIHMISRSRVRNAYATHYVGDLRAINNQLLDTYQLKSLDALVETDLMEHELSRRPGDGRIQLKRKKLAMDPSIQERQETATYDLVIRCLGFKFDESIWHPDIQIEKNLGRTKKYPKIRYDYQSFNYDHLYFAGTLIHSIDFRKSSGGFIHGFRYITRALHRIFEYRYHEKKWSSIILSWFSLTNYLIKRINEADGIYQMFGQLVDVILIDRINYQCRYLEEYPVRLLPRLEEITGYKFDNLLILNMQYGMNYSGAGRDVFAFDRVSASVNTADRSNFLHPVLYYYDSPLQETDFDNVKSGFLPLISSVRIHHIIENVLTLWMQPDEHILPLRIFLENILNINLQQRTVISYARKKMLQQKLTIPVRFYAAA
;
A
#
# COMPACT_ATOMS: atom_id res chain seq x y z
N VAL A 1 -5.30 25.03 -16.79
CA VAL A 1 -4.27 25.82 -17.51
C VAL A 1 -4.90 26.35 -18.76
N ASP A 2 -4.74 27.64 -18.99
CA ASP A 2 -5.25 28.26 -20.21
C ASP A 2 -4.29 27.91 -21.35
N GLY A 3 -4.82 27.60 -22.53
CA GLY A 3 -4.02 27.09 -23.65
C GLY A 3 -3.58 25.63 -23.52
N ILE A 4 -4.25 24.83 -22.67
CA ILE A 4 -3.94 23.39 -22.52
C ILE A 4 -4.08 22.58 -23.82
N ASP A 5 -4.87 23.07 -24.77
CA ASP A 5 -5.05 22.46 -26.09
C ASP A 5 -3.76 22.47 -26.94
N LEU A 6 -2.75 23.27 -26.55
CA LEU A 6 -1.41 23.24 -27.15
C LEU A 6 -0.58 22.03 -26.65
N ALA A 7 -1.04 21.32 -25.63
CA ALA A 7 -0.35 20.15 -25.07
C ALA A 7 -0.94 18.84 -25.59
N VAL A 8 -0.08 17.86 -25.86
CA VAL A 8 -0.46 16.52 -26.28
C VAL A 8 -0.54 15.59 -25.06
N GLY A 9 -1.58 14.76 -25.01
CA GLY A 9 -1.70 13.72 -23.99
C GLY A 9 -0.62 12.66 -24.18
N TYR A 10 0.00 12.20 -23.08
CA TYR A 10 0.98 11.13 -23.18
C TYR A 10 0.40 9.84 -23.78
N GLU A 11 -0.91 9.65 -23.63
CA GLU A 11 -1.67 8.55 -24.23
C GLU A 11 -1.73 8.59 -25.77
N ASN A 12 -1.38 9.73 -26.38
CA ASN A 12 -1.41 9.96 -27.82
C ASN A 12 -0.01 10.20 -28.41
N LEU A 13 1.06 10.00 -27.64
CA LEU A 13 2.42 10.18 -28.14
C LEU A 13 2.84 9.00 -29.02
N SER A 14 3.63 9.31 -30.05
CA SER A 14 4.37 8.30 -30.80
C SER A 14 5.42 7.64 -29.90
N LEU A 15 5.68 6.36 -30.17
CA LEU A 15 6.81 5.64 -29.57
C LEU A 15 8.09 5.82 -30.40
N ASP A 16 8.00 6.38 -31.61
CA ASP A 16 9.14 6.67 -32.45
C ASP A 16 9.99 7.81 -31.86
N ILE A 17 11.24 7.50 -31.54
CA ILE A 17 12.15 8.43 -30.88
C ILE A 17 12.61 9.55 -31.82
N GLU A 18 12.65 9.30 -33.14
CA GLU A 18 13.06 10.27 -34.15
C GLU A 18 12.11 11.47 -34.19
N GLU A 19 10.83 11.27 -33.85
CA GLU A 19 9.87 12.36 -33.73
C GLU A 19 10.23 13.36 -32.62
N PHE A 20 11.13 13.03 -31.70
CA PHE A 20 11.55 13.91 -30.61
C PHE A 20 12.92 14.55 -30.85
N GLU A 21 13.56 14.24 -31.98
CA GLU A 21 14.90 14.73 -32.31
C GLU A 21 14.98 16.26 -32.30
N ASN A 22 15.96 16.80 -31.57
CA ASN A 22 16.24 18.22 -31.43
C ASN A 22 15.05 19.07 -30.92
N LYS A 23 14.05 18.46 -30.27
CA LYS A 23 12.94 19.19 -29.65
C LYS A 23 13.26 19.59 -28.22
N SER A 24 12.91 20.82 -27.84
CA SER A 24 12.82 21.24 -26.44
C SER A 24 11.42 20.91 -25.91
N VAL A 25 11.35 20.16 -24.82
CA VAL A 25 10.08 19.58 -24.35
C VAL A 25 9.70 20.09 -22.96
N LEU A 26 8.43 20.47 -22.78
CA LEU A 26 7.83 20.74 -21.47
C LEU A 26 6.86 19.62 -21.10
N ILE A 27 7.07 18.97 -19.96
CA ILE A 27 6.17 17.97 -19.41
C ILE A 27 5.39 18.56 -18.23
N LEU A 28 4.06 18.55 -18.34
CA LEU A 28 3.14 18.95 -17.27
C LEU A 28 2.88 17.75 -16.37
N GLY A 29 3.53 17.71 -15.21
CA GLY A 29 3.44 16.62 -14.24
C GLY A 29 4.81 16.08 -13.84
N ARG A 30 4.85 15.38 -12.70
CA ARG A 30 6.06 14.73 -12.15
C ARG A 30 5.74 13.39 -11.46
N GLY A 31 4.73 12.70 -11.96
CA GLY A 31 4.42 11.31 -11.57
C GLY A 31 5.18 10.31 -12.45
N ASN A 32 4.96 9.01 -12.24
CA ASN A 32 5.62 7.96 -13.03
C ASN A 32 5.51 8.19 -14.53
N SER A 33 4.32 8.45 -15.07
CA SER A 33 4.13 8.69 -16.50
C SER A 33 4.95 9.86 -17.04
N ALA A 34 5.18 10.92 -16.25
CA ALA A 34 6.03 12.04 -16.68
C ALA A 34 7.49 11.61 -16.81
N PHE A 35 8.00 10.87 -15.83
CA PHE A 35 9.38 10.39 -15.84
C PHE A 35 9.61 9.25 -16.83
N GLU A 36 8.64 8.37 -17.05
CA GLU A 36 8.70 7.33 -18.10
C GLU A 36 8.74 7.95 -19.50
N VAL A 37 7.90 8.96 -19.76
CA VAL A 37 7.96 9.72 -21.02
C VAL A 37 9.31 10.41 -21.18
N ALA A 38 9.79 11.11 -20.15
CA ALA A 38 11.09 11.77 -20.22
C ALA A 38 12.21 10.78 -20.49
N GLN A 39 12.23 9.65 -19.78
CA GLN A 39 13.22 8.59 -19.94
C GLN A 39 13.23 8.03 -21.38
N HIS A 40 12.05 7.87 -21.99
CA HIS A 40 11.92 7.37 -23.36
C HIS A 40 12.48 8.31 -24.41
N ILE A 41 12.25 9.62 -24.25
CA ILE A 41 12.62 10.63 -25.27
C ILE A 41 13.96 11.32 -24.99
N TYR A 42 14.58 11.05 -23.83
CA TYR A 42 15.71 11.81 -23.30
C TYR A 42 16.85 11.96 -24.31
N ASP A 43 17.26 10.85 -24.93
CA ASP A 43 18.42 10.77 -25.82
C ASP A 43 18.21 11.49 -27.17
N ALA A 44 16.98 11.89 -27.51
CA ALA A 44 16.67 12.62 -28.74
C ALA A 44 16.36 14.11 -28.53
N THR A 45 15.99 14.51 -27.32
CA THR A 45 15.58 15.90 -27.03
C THR A 45 16.75 16.83 -26.72
N ASN A 46 16.58 18.14 -26.96
CA ASN A 46 17.57 19.15 -26.56
C ASN A 46 17.65 19.35 -25.05
N TYR A 47 16.48 19.40 -24.41
CA TYR A 47 16.29 19.47 -22.97
C TYR A 47 14.83 19.19 -22.62
N ILE A 48 14.61 18.74 -21.40
CA ILE A 48 13.29 18.46 -20.84
C ILE A 48 13.09 19.26 -19.56
N HIS A 49 12.02 20.07 -19.54
CA HIS A 49 11.56 20.71 -18.32
C HIS A 49 10.29 20.02 -17.81
N MET A 50 10.20 19.80 -16.50
CA MET A 50 8.98 19.32 -15.87
C MET A 50 8.43 20.33 -14.88
N ILE A 51 7.10 20.51 -14.90
CA ILE A 51 6.39 21.38 -13.97
C ILE A 51 5.37 20.60 -13.16
N SER A 52 5.37 20.79 -11.84
CA SER A 52 4.35 20.23 -10.96
C SER A 52 4.27 20.99 -9.65
N ARG A 53 3.18 20.81 -8.92
CA ARG A 53 2.87 21.56 -7.68
C ARG A 53 3.54 20.99 -6.43
N SER A 54 4.11 19.80 -6.53
CA SER A 54 4.52 19.02 -5.37
C SER A 54 5.84 18.33 -5.60
N ARG A 55 6.74 18.39 -4.61
CA ARG A 55 8.03 17.69 -4.59
C ARG A 55 7.98 16.26 -5.13
N VAL A 56 9.00 15.88 -5.89
CA VAL A 56 9.22 14.50 -6.32
C VAL A 56 9.32 13.60 -5.09
N ARG A 57 8.63 12.46 -5.16
CA ARG A 57 8.67 11.41 -4.14
C ARG A 57 9.20 10.16 -4.79
N ASN A 58 10.15 9.49 -4.14
CA ASN A 58 10.73 8.25 -4.65
C ASN A 58 10.02 7.04 -4.05
N ALA A 59 9.67 6.06 -4.88
CA ALA A 59 8.94 4.86 -4.48
C ALA A 59 9.70 4.04 -3.43
N TYR A 60 11.04 3.97 -3.51
CA TYR A 60 11.86 3.28 -2.51
C TYR A 60 11.78 3.93 -1.12
N ALA A 61 11.54 5.24 -1.05
CA ALA A 61 11.45 5.97 0.21
C ALA A 61 10.02 5.95 0.78
N THR A 62 9.01 6.10 -0.08
CA THR A 62 7.60 6.13 0.35
C THR A 62 6.96 4.76 0.46
N HIS A 63 7.63 3.72 -0.03
CA HIS A 63 7.07 2.38 -0.22
C HIS A 63 5.73 2.38 -0.98
N TYR A 64 5.60 3.31 -1.93
CA TYR A 64 4.42 3.42 -2.77
C TYR A 64 4.82 3.42 -4.23
N VAL A 65 4.46 2.36 -4.93
CA VAL A 65 4.79 2.11 -6.35
C VAL A 65 4.22 3.16 -7.32
N GLY A 66 3.24 3.97 -6.90
CA GLY A 66 2.75 5.12 -7.69
C GLY A 66 3.58 6.41 -7.55
N ASP A 67 4.66 6.39 -6.75
CA ASP A 67 5.70 7.42 -6.72
C ASP A 67 6.87 7.02 -7.66
N LEU A 68 7.81 7.95 -7.89
CA LEU A 68 8.88 7.81 -8.89
C LEU A 68 9.73 6.55 -8.65
N ARG A 69 9.79 5.70 -9.69
CA ARG A 69 10.67 4.53 -9.75
C ARG A 69 12.11 4.95 -10.05
N ALA A 70 13.07 4.36 -9.34
CA ALA A 70 14.49 4.69 -9.48
C ALA A 70 15.06 4.48 -10.89
N ILE A 71 14.48 3.54 -11.66
CA ILE A 71 14.86 3.29 -13.06
C ILE A 71 14.63 4.49 -13.98
N ASN A 72 13.74 5.42 -13.60
CA ASN A 72 13.41 6.61 -14.38
C ASN A 72 14.00 7.90 -13.75
N ASN A 73 15.07 7.77 -12.96
CA ASN A 73 15.67 8.90 -12.25
C ASN A 73 16.65 9.73 -13.09
N GLN A 74 16.94 9.35 -14.34
CA GLN A 74 17.98 10.01 -15.15
C GLN A 74 17.83 11.54 -15.18
N LEU A 75 16.59 12.03 -15.33
CA LEU A 75 16.33 13.48 -15.36
C LEU A 75 16.59 14.19 -14.02
N LEU A 76 16.53 13.48 -12.89
CA LEU A 76 16.92 14.04 -11.59
C LEU A 76 18.43 14.32 -11.53
N ASP A 77 19.23 13.40 -12.10
CA ASP A 77 20.68 13.53 -12.12
C ASP A 77 21.10 14.66 -13.05
N THR A 78 20.50 14.75 -14.24
CA THR A 78 20.88 15.71 -15.28
C THR A 78 20.47 17.14 -14.91
N TYR A 79 19.32 17.29 -14.24
CA TYR A 79 18.92 18.54 -13.56
C TYR A 79 19.99 19.04 -12.58
N GLN A 80 20.59 18.14 -11.78
CA GLN A 80 21.62 18.51 -10.79
C GLN A 80 23.00 18.72 -11.42
N LEU A 81 23.30 18.01 -12.51
CA LEU A 81 24.61 18.00 -13.18
C LEU A 81 24.73 19.00 -14.34
N LYS A 82 23.85 19.99 -14.39
CA LYS A 82 23.88 21.15 -15.32
C LYS A 82 23.66 20.80 -16.79
N SER A 83 22.83 19.81 -17.09
CA SER A 83 22.47 19.40 -18.47
C SER A 83 21.25 20.14 -19.05
N LEU A 84 21.01 21.39 -18.60
CA LEU A 84 19.88 22.25 -19.00
C LEU A 84 18.47 21.76 -18.63
N ASP A 85 18.28 20.50 -18.23
CA ASP A 85 17.00 20.02 -17.72
C ASP A 85 16.58 20.77 -16.46
N ALA A 86 15.26 20.85 -16.22
CA ALA A 86 14.72 21.60 -15.10
C ALA A 86 13.50 20.94 -14.46
N LEU A 87 13.44 20.99 -13.12
CA LEU A 87 12.29 20.59 -12.34
C LEU A 87 11.71 21.82 -11.61
N VAL A 88 10.54 22.27 -12.04
CA VAL A 88 9.90 23.47 -11.50
C VAL A 88 8.74 23.12 -10.57
N GLU A 89 8.77 23.71 -9.37
CA GLU A 89 7.72 23.57 -8.35
C GLU A 89 6.82 24.78 -8.30
N THR A 90 5.66 24.70 -8.94
CA THR A 90 4.68 25.80 -8.95
C THR A 90 3.28 25.30 -9.30
N ASP A 91 2.24 26.06 -8.93
CA ASP A 91 0.88 25.72 -9.35
C ASP A 91 0.72 25.99 -10.85
N LEU A 92 0.42 24.91 -11.58
CA LEU A 92 0.16 24.96 -13.00
C LEU A 92 -0.98 25.96 -13.31
N MET A 93 -1.97 26.12 -12.42
CA MET A 93 -3.08 27.07 -12.59
C MET A 93 -2.65 28.55 -12.57
N GLU A 94 -1.46 28.86 -12.03
CA GLU A 94 -0.86 30.20 -12.09
C GLU A 94 -0.22 30.50 -13.44
N HIS A 95 -0.27 29.56 -14.40
CA HIS A 95 0.38 29.69 -15.69
C HIS A 95 -0.61 29.56 -16.85
N GLU A 96 -0.18 30.02 -18.02
CA GLU A 96 -0.85 29.86 -19.30
C GLU A 96 0.16 29.39 -20.36
N LEU A 97 -0.32 28.59 -21.31
CA LEU A 97 0.43 28.20 -22.49
C LEU A 97 -0.01 29.09 -23.66
N SER A 98 0.96 29.61 -24.40
CA SER A 98 0.70 30.39 -25.61
C SER A 98 1.77 30.13 -26.65
N ARG A 99 1.49 30.40 -27.92
CA ARG A 99 2.52 30.44 -28.95
C ARG A 99 3.23 31.80 -28.91
N ARG A 100 4.55 31.79 -28.97
CA ARG A 100 5.36 33.00 -29.05
C ARG A 100 5.22 33.63 -30.44
N PRO A 101 4.90 34.94 -30.54
CA PRO A 101 4.94 35.63 -31.82
C PRO A 101 6.35 35.62 -32.40
N GLY A 102 6.49 35.28 -33.68
CA GLY A 102 7.77 35.20 -34.38
C GLY A 102 8.13 33.78 -34.79
N ASP A 103 8.41 32.90 -33.82
CA ASP A 103 8.87 31.53 -34.08
C ASP A 103 7.80 30.45 -33.86
N GLY A 104 6.64 30.81 -33.28
CA GLY A 104 5.51 29.89 -33.09
C GLY A 104 5.72 28.81 -32.02
N ARG A 105 6.88 28.81 -31.34
CA ARG A 105 7.20 27.91 -30.23
C ARG A 105 6.27 28.16 -29.05
N ILE A 106 6.04 27.13 -28.25
CA ILE A 106 5.13 27.20 -27.10
C ILE A 106 5.91 27.78 -25.91
N GLN A 107 5.33 28.75 -25.21
CA GLN A 107 5.91 29.33 -24.00
C GLN A 107 4.95 29.13 -22.82
N LEU A 108 5.52 28.90 -21.64
CA LEU A 108 4.79 28.87 -20.37
C LEU A 108 4.96 30.24 -19.69
N LYS A 109 3.87 31.00 -19.59
CA LYS A 109 3.86 32.30 -18.92
C LYS A 109 3.14 32.21 -17.60
N ARG A 110 3.68 32.87 -16.57
CA ARG A 110 2.92 33.09 -15.34
C ARG A 110 1.83 34.11 -15.63
N LYS A 111 0.59 33.83 -15.23
CA LYS A 111 -0.52 34.79 -15.27
C LYS A 111 -0.09 36.03 -14.49
N LYS A 112 -0.46 37.22 -14.99
CA LYS A 112 -0.20 38.49 -14.29
C LYS A 112 -0.95 38.51 -12.95
N LEU A 113 -0.36 37.93 -11.92
CA LEU A 113 -0.68 38.26 -10.53
C LEU A 113 -0.04 39.63 -10.27
N ALA A 114 -0.70 40.46 -9.46
CA ALA A 114 -0.25 41.79 -9.07
C ALA A 114 1.08 41.73 -8.29
N MET A 115 2.19 41.47 -8.97
CA MET A 115 3.55 41.53 -8.45
C MET A 115 4.27 42.76 -8.99
N ASP A 116 5.21 43.21 -8.15
CA ASP A 116 6.08 44.36 -8.32
C ASP A 116 6.67 44.47 -9.75
N PRO A 117 6.49 45.62 -10.44
CA PRO A 117 7.03 45.89 -11.77
C PRO A 117 8.55 45.68 -11.88
N SER A 118 9.29 45.71 -10.77
CA SER A 118 10.75 45.51 -10.76
C SER A 118 11.20 44.06 -11.04
N ILE A 119 10.30 43.07 -10.96
CA ILE A 119 10.61 41.65 -11.27
C ILE A 119 10.42 41.36 -12.77
N GLN A 120 9.89 42.32 -13.53
CA GLN A 120 9.38 42.12 -14.89
C GLN A 120 10.49 42.02 -15.97
N GLU A 121 11.73 42.41 -15.66
CA GLU A 121 12.76 42.68 -16.68
C GLU A 121 13.76 41.54 -16.99
N ARG A 122 13.71 40.36 -16.35
CA ARG A 122 14.69 39.28 -16.64
C ARG A 122 14.14 37.85 -16.66
N GLN A 123 13.00 37.63 -17.28
CA GLN A 123 12.59 36.26 -17.63
C GLN A 123 12.64 36.06 -19.14
N GLU A 124 13.82 35.69 -19.65
CA GLU A 124 13.87 34.89 -20.88
C GLU A 124 13.00 33.65 -20.63
N THR A 125 11.79 33.67 -21.18
CA THR A 125 10.83 32.60 -20.97
C THR A 125 11.24 31.47 -21.90
N ALA A 126 11.67 30.35 -21.33
CA ALA A 126 12.00 29.15 -22.09
C ALA A 126 10.84 28.80 -23.04
N THR A 127 11.17 28.39 -24.26
CA THR A 127 10.21 28.02 -25.30
C THR A 127 10.41 26.59 -25.74
N TYR A 128 9.32 25.92 -26.06
CA TYR A 128 9.24 24.49 -26.28
C TYR A 128 8.64 24.20 -27.66
N ASP A 129 9.13 23.15 -28.29
CA ASP A 129 8.57 22.63 -29.54
C ASP A 129 7.37 21.72 -29.27
N LEU A 130 7.38 21.06 -28.09
CA LEU A 130 6.34 20.15 -27.66
C LEU A 130 6.01 20.35 -26.17
N VAL A 131 4.71 20.36 -25.84
CA VAL A 131 4.23 20.27 -24.47
C VAL A 131 3.45 18.98 -24.29
N ILE A 132 3.79 18.20 -23.26
CA ILE A 132 3.19 16.90 -22.97
C ILE A 132 2.43 16.97 -21.64
N ARG A 133 1.17 16.54 -21.59
CA ARG A 133 0.39 16.47 -20.35
C ARG A 133 0.47 15.08 -19.71
N CYS A 134 1.09 15.01 -18.53
CA CYS A 134 1.21 13.82 -17.67
C CYS A 134 0.57 14.09 -16.29
N LEU A 135 -0.69 14.56 -16.29
CA LEU A 135 -1.39 15.08 -15.10
C LEU A 135 -2.15 14.02 -14.29
N GLY A 136 -2.01 12.75 -14.65
CA GLY A 136 -2.69 11.62 -14.03
C GLY A 136 -4.13 11.44 -14.52
N PHE A 137 -4.88 10.62 -13.79
CA PHE A 137 -6.25 10.20 -14.17
C PHE A 137 -7.29 10.62 -13.14
N LYS A 138 -8.55 10.61 -13.57
CA LYS A 138 -9.74 10.68 -12.73
C LYS A 138 -10.63 9.48 -13.04
N PHE A 139 -11.43 9.08 -12.05
CA PHE A 139 -12.55 8.18 -12.26
C PHE A 139 -13.49 8.75 -13.34
N ASP A 140 -13.68 8.00 -14.41
CA ASP A 140 -14.69 8.28 -15.42
C ASP A 140 -16.03 7.79 -14.90
N GLU A 141 -17.04 8.65 -14.92
CA GLU A 141 -18.41 8.38 -14.47
C GLU A 141 -19.41 8.37 -15.63
N SER A 142 -18.94 8.33 -16.88
CA SER A 142 -19.77 8.43 -18.08
C SER A 142 -20.65 7.21 -18.37
N ILE A 143 -20.32 6.03 -17.84
CA ILE A 143 -21.12 4.80 -18.05
C ILE A 143 -22.40 4.77 -17.20
N TRP A 144 -22.52 5.63 -16.18
CA TRP A 144 -23.70 5.67 -15.30
C TRP A 144 -24.77 6.63 -15.85
N HIS A 145 -26.04 6.31 -15.57
CA HIS A 145 -27.14 7.24 -15.84
C HIS A 145 -26.95 8.55 -15.04
N PRO A 146 -27.33 9.74 -15.56
CA PRO A 146 -27.15 11.02 -14.86
C PRO A 146 -27.72 11.09 -13.43
N ASP A 147 -28.74 10.28 -13.14
CA ASP A 147 -29.35 10.18 -11.80
C ASP A 147 -28.55 9.34 -10.80
N ILE A 148 -27.58 8.56 -11.27
CA ILE A 148 -26.68 7.76 -10.43
C ILE A 148 -25.41 8.57 -10.18
N GLN A 149 -25.36 9.23 -9.03
CA GLN A 149 -24.22 10.07 -8.66
C GLN A 149 -23.30 9.33 -7.70
N ILE A 150 -22.19 8.80 -8.22
CA ILE A 150 -21.21 8.11 -7.38
C ILE A 150 -20.48 9.12 -6.50
N GLU A 151 -20.57 8.94 -5.19
CA GLU A 151 -19.83 9.79 -4.26
C GLU A 151 -18.31 9.62 -4.47
N LYS A 152 -17.57 10.73 -4.43
CA LYS A 152 -16.12 10.74 -4.61
C LYS A 152 -15.43 11.03 -3.28
N ASN A 153 -14.22 10.51 -3.13
CA ASN A 153 -13.39 10.87 -1.99
C ASN A 153 -12.96 12.34 -2.02
N LEU A 154 -12.43 12.84 -0.90
CA LEU A 154 -11.87 14.18 -0.79
C LEU A 154 -10.34 14.16 -0.95
N GLY A 155 -9.74 15.35 -1.12
CA GLY A 155 -8.29 15.52 -1.13
C GLY A 155 -7.58 14.74 -2.23
N ARG A 156 -6.55 13.95 -1.86
CA ARG A 156 -5.69 13.23 -2.83
C ARG A 156 -6.33 11.99 -3.44
N THR A 157 -7.36 11.44 -2.79
CA THR A 157 -8.09 10.25 -3.25
C THR A 157 -9.33 10.61 -4.07
N LYS A 158 -9.62 11.90 -4.28
CA LYS A 158 -10.75 12.39 -5.11
C LYS A 158 -10.84 11.85 -6.54
N LYS A 159 -9.73 11.29 -7.02
CA LYS A 159 -9.64 10.62 -8.32
C LYS A 159 -10.26 9.22 -8.33
N TYR A 160 -10.68 8.70 -7.17
CA TYR A 160 -11.36 7.42 -6.99
C TYR A 160 -12.78 7.64 -6.45
N PRO A 161 -13.72 6.72 -6.73
CA PRO A 161 -15.00 6.68 -6.02
C PRO A 161 -14.80 6.47 -4.52
N LYS A 162 -15.77 6.90 -3.71
CA LYS A 162 -15.86 6.59 -2.29
C LYS A 162 -16.52 5.23 -2.14
N ILE A 163 -15.83 4.31 -1.46
CA ILE A 163 -16.20 2.90 -1.39
C ILE A 163 -16.22 2.47 0.08
N ARG A 164 -17.21 1.66 0.46
CA ARG A 164 -17.30 0.99 1.77
C ARG A 164 -16.25 -0.12 1.88
N TYR A 165 -16.01 -0.62 3.09
CA TYR A 165 -15.00 -1.66 3.31
C TYR A 165 -15.36 -3.04 2.73
N ASP A 166 -16.62 -3.27 2.36
CA ASP A 166 -17.10 -4.43 1.61
C ASP A 166 -17.10 -4.21 0.08
N TYR A 167 -16.38 -3.19 -0.38
CA TYR A 167 -16.19 -2.81 -1.78
C TYR A 167 -17.45 -2.32 -2.51
N GLN A 168 -18.52 -2.04 -1.74
CA GLN A 168 -19.75 -1.45 -2.23
C GLN A 168 -19.62 0.07 -2.38
N SER A 169 -20.44 0.66 -3.24
CA SER A 169 -20.64 2.10 -3.29
C SER A 169 -21.04 2.65 -1.93
N PHE A 170 -20.57 3.87 -1.64
CA PHE A 170 -20.90 4.51 -0.37
C PHE A 170 -22.40 4.83 -0.26
N ASN A 171 -23.03 5.27 -1.34
CA ASN A 171 -24.41 5.78 -1.37
C ASN A 171 -25.42 4.88 -2.11
N TYR A 172 -24.99 3.77 -2.72
CA TYR A 172 -25.89 2.82 -3.37
C TYR A 172 -25.60 1.40 -2.92
N ASP A 173 -26.61 0.73 -2.37
CA ASP A 173 -26.53 -0.69 -2.07
C ASP A 173 -26.54 -1.51 -3.36
N HIS A 174 -25.95 -2.69 -3.33
CA HIS A 174 -25.81 -3.63 -4.46
C HIS A 174 -24.98 -3.12 -5.66
N LEU A 175 -24.39 -1.94 -5.58
CA LEU A 175 -23.40 -1.44 -6.55
C LEU A 175 -21.98 -1.63 -6.01
N TYR A 176 -21.11 -2.33 -6.73
CA TYR A 176 -19.75 -2.65 -6.27
C TYR A 176 -18.68 -2.18 -7.24
N PHE A 177 -17.47 -2.00 -6.71
CA PHE A 177 -16.29 -1.64 -7.49
C PHE A 177 -15.23 -2.75 -7.42
N ALA A 178 -14.47 -2.89 -8.50
CA ALA A 178 -13.36 -3.84 -8.59
C ALA A 178 -12.19 -3.23 -9.39
N GLY A 179 -11.05 -3.93 -9.42
CA GLY A 179 -9.87 -3.50 -10.17
C GLY A 179 -9.14 -2.33 -9.51
N THR A 180 -8.75 -1.31 -10.27
CA THR A 180 -7.99 -0.17 -9.70
C THR A 180 -8.86 0.79 -8.88
N LEU A 181 -10.19 0.75 -9.03
CA LEU A 181 -11.10 1.69 -8.34
C LEU A 181 -11.10 1.50 -6.82
N ILE A 182 -11.03 0.25 -6.36
CA ILE A 182 -10.96 -0.14 -4.95
C ILE A 182 -9.66 0.29 -4.25
N HIS A 183 -8.64 0.74 -5.01
CA HIS A 183 -7.44 1.36 -4.44
C HIS A 183 -7.76 2.65 -3.66
N SER A 184 -8.98 3.16 -3.72
CA SER A 184 -9.46 4.20 -2.79
C SER A 184 -9.27 3.81 -1.32
N ILE A 185 -9.39 2.52 -0.98
CA ILE A 185 -9.35 2.03 0.40
C ILE A 185 -7.90 1.99 0.91
N ASP A 186 -6.99 1.47 0.09
CA ASP A 186 -5.59 1.22 0.43
C ASP A 186 -4.59 2.16 -0.28
N PHE A 187 -5.06 3.30 -0.81
CA PHE A 187 -4.21 4.31 -1.44
C PHE A 187 -3.04 4.71 -0.53
N ARG A 188 -1.81 4.44 -1.00
CA ARG A 188 -0.54 4.66 -0.25
C ARG A 188 -0.41 3.87 1.05
N LYS A 189 -1.16 2.78 1.18
CA LYS A 189 -1.14 1.89 2.34
C LYS A 189 -0.71 0.48 1.97
N SER A 190 -1.15 -0.03 0.82
CA SER A 190 -0.80 -1.37 0.32
C SER A 190 -0.80 -1.41 -1.22
N SER A 191 -0.89 -2.60 -1.80
CA SER A 191 -0.62 -2.88 -3.22
C SER A 191 -1.86 -2.90 -4.13
N GLY A 192 -3.05 -2.51 -3.65
CA GLY A 192 -4.33 -2.57 -4.35
C GLY A 192 -4.42 -1.76 -5.64
N GLY A 193 -3.47 -0.85 -5.88
CA GLY A 193 -3.40 -0.05 -7.11
C GLY A 193 -2.88 -0.79 -8.33
N PHE A 194 -2.35 -2.01 -8.16
CA PHE A 194 -1.65 -2.77 -9.19
C PHE A 194 -2.16 -4.21 -9.25
N ILE A 195 -1.91 -4.91 -10.37
CA ILE A 195 -2.41 -6.27 -10.61
C ILE A 195 -2.05 -7.24 -9.48
N HIS A 196 -0.89 -7.05 -8.84
CA HIS A 196 -0.45 -7.88 -7.71
C HIS A 196 -1.32 -7.73 -6.46
N GLY A 197 -1.99 -6.58 -6.24
CA GLY A 197 -2.86 -6.38 -5.09
C GLY A 197 -4.34 -6.57 -5.40
N PHE A 198 -4.86 -5.87 -6.42
CA PHE A 198 -6.31 -5.90 -6.68
C PHE A 198 -6.84 -7.29 -7.04
N ARG A 199 -6.01 -8.21 -7.56
CA ARG A 199 -6.42 -9.61 -7.78
C ARG A 199 -6.93 -10.28 -6.51
N TYR A 200 -6.30 -10.00 -5.36
CA TYR A 200 -6.65 -10.58 -4.07
C TYR A 200 -7.85 -9.88 -3.46
N ILE A 201 -7.95 -8.56 -3.64
CA ILE A 201 -9.16 -7.85 -3.24
C ILE A 201 -10.37 -8.33 -4.05
N THR A 202 -10.23 -8.54 -5.37
CA THR A 202 -11.29 -9.12 -6.21
C THR A 202 -11.66 -10.52 -5.73
N ARG A 203 -10.68 -11.34 -5.30
CA ARG A 203 -10.94 -12.65 -4.68
C ARG A 203 -11.70 -12.53 -3.35
N ALA A 204 -11.37 -11.55 -2.52
CA ALA A 204 -12.12 -11.27 -1.29
C ALA A 204 -13.56 -10.80 -1.60
N LEU A 205 -13.74 -9.91 -2.56
CA LEU A 205 -15.07 -9.47 -3.04
C LEU A 205 -15.91 -10.65 -3.55
N HIS A 206 -15.32 -11.55 -4.32
CA HIS A 206 -16.00 -12.78 -4.75
C HIS A 206 -16.49 -13.61 -3.55
N ARG A 207 -15.66 -13.81 -2.52
CA ARG A 207 -16.06 -14.54 -1.31
C ARG A 207 -17.15 -13.82 -0.50
N ILE A 208 -17.15 -12.48 -0.48
CA ILE A 208 -18.26 -11.69 0.10
C ILE A 208 -19.57 -11.98 -0.66
N PHE A 209 -19.53 -12.06 -1.99
CA PHE A 209 -20.71 -12.38 -2.80
C PHE A 209 -21.20 -13.82 -2.59
N GLU A 210 -20.29 -14.79 -2.47
CA GLU A 210 -20.65 -16.18 -2.19
C GLU A 210 -21.55 -16.30 -0.97
N TYR A 211 -21.23 -15.62 0.13
CA TYR A 211 -22.08 -15.66 1.31
C TYR A 211 -23.33 -14.79 1.13
N ARG A 212 -23.17 -13.54 0.69
CA ARG A 212 -24.26 -12.55 0.63
C ARG A 212 -25.40 -12.95 -0.31
N TYR A 213 -25.08 -13.56 -1.46
CA TYR A 213 -26.06 -13.82 -2.53
C TYR A 213 -26.31 -15.31 -2.80
N HIS A 214 -25.47 -16.21 -2.26
CA HIS A 214 -25.58 -17.64 -2.51
C HIS A 214 -25.53 -18.49 -1.24
N GLU A 215 -25.54 -17.87 -0.06
CA GLU A 215 -25.47 -18.52 1.26
C GLU A 215 -24.26 -19.47 1.41
N LYS A 216 -23.26 -19.33 0.54
CA LYS A 216 -22.06 -20.14 0.56
C LYS A 216 -21.07 -19.49 1.51
N LYS A 217 -20.94 -20.09 2.71
CA LYS A 217 -20.03 -19.61 3.76
C LYS A 217 -18.62 -19.41 3.24
N TRP A 218 -17.90 -18.49 3.86
CA TRP A 218 -16.50 -18.23 3.55
C TRP A 218 -15.69 -19.53 3.59
N SER A 219 -14.89 -19.77 2.54
CA SER A 219 -14.07 -20.98 2.44
C SER A 219 -13.16 -21.10 3.65
N SER A 220 -13.19 -22.27 4.30
CA SER A 220 -12.41 -22.48 5.52
C SER A 220 -11.90 -23.91 5.65
N ILE A 221 -10.86 -24.07 6.46
CA ILE A 221 -10.25 -25.36 6.78
C ILE A 221 -10.39 -25.58 8.29
N ILE A 222 -10.83 -26.77 8.70
CA ILE A 222 -10.87 -27.16 10.10
C ILE A 222 -9.55 -27.85 10.44
N LEU A 223 -8.90 -27.38 11.51
CA LEU A 223 -7.61 -27.88 11.97
C LEU A 223 -7.71 -28.25 13.45
N SER A 224 -7.01 -29.32 13.86
CA SER A 224 -6.74 -29.52 15.28
C SER A 224 -5.77 -28.45 15.79
N TRP A 225 -5.84 -28.11 17.09
CA TRP A 225 -4.86 -27.21 17.70
C TRP A 225 -3.40 -27.71 17.51
N PHE A 226 -3.19 -29.02 17.47
CA PHE A 226 -1.88 -29.63 17.27
C PHE A 226 -1.31 -29.43 15.86
N SER A 227 -2.17 -29.21 14.87
CA SER A 227 -1.78 -28.96 13.48
C SER A 227 -1.57 -27.47 13.17
N LEU A 228 -2.05 -26.58 14.05
CA LEU A 228 -2.10 -25.14 13.80
C LEU A 228 -0.72 -24.52 13.56
N THR A 229 0.29 -24.87 14.36
CA THR A 229 1.66 -24.34 14.20
C THR A 229 2.21 -24.63 12.81
N ASN A 230 2.11 -25.88 12.35
CA ASN A 230 2.63 -26.28 11.04
C ASN A 230 1.86 -25.59 9.90
N TYR A 231 0.54 -25.48 10.05
CA TYR A 231 -0.29 -24.80 9.06
C TYR A 231 -0.01 -23.30 8.98
N LEU A 232 0.20 -22.63 10.12
CA LEU A 232 0.62 -21.23 10.17
C LEU A 232 1.98 -21.02 9.52
N ILE A 233 2.97 -21.87 9.82
CA ILE A 233 4.30 -21.79 9.17
C ILE A 233 4.16 -21.98 7.65
N LYS A 234 3.36 -22.94 7.18
CA LYS A 234 3.08 -23.10 5.76
C LYS A 234 2.48 -21.81 5.16
N ARG A 235 1.41 -21.28 5.77
CA ARG A 235 0.74 -20.05 5.31
C ARG A 235 1.68 -18.85 5.30
N ILE A 236 2.46 -18.65 6.35
CA ILE A 236 3.45 -17.55 6.43
C ILE A 236 4.42 -17.57 5.24
N ASN A 237 4.85 -18.76 4.80
CA ASN A 237 5.83 -18.91 3.72
C ASN A 237 5.20 -18.95 2.31
N GLU A 238 3.90 -19.24 2.17
CA GLU A 238 3.26 -19.49 0.87
C GLU A 238 2.09 -18.54 0.54
N ALA A 239 1.56 -17.79 1.51
CA ALA A 239 0.36 -16.98 1.35
C ALA A 239 0.62 -15.68 0.57
N ASP A 240 0.38 -15.75 -0.75
CA ASP A 240 0.54 -14.63 -1.67
C ASP A 240 -0.41 -13.45 -1.38
N GLY A 241 -1.65 -13.72 -0.95
CA GLY A 241 -2.67 -12.72 -0.68
C GLY A 241 -2.28 -11.76 0.45
N ILE A 242 -2.03 -12.27 1.65
CA ILE A 242 -1.65 -11.43 2.81
C ILE A 242 -0.25 -10.83 2.65
N TYR A 243 0.65 -11.48 1.90
CA TYR A 243 1.97 -10.92 1.60
C TYR A 243 1.85 -9.67 0.69
N GLN A 244 1.06 -9.76 -0.39
CA GLN A 244 0.91 -8.68 -1.35
C GLN A 244 -0.02 -7.57 -0.84
N MET A 245 -1.07 -7.94 -0.12
CA MET A 245 -2.03 -7.03 0.52
C MET A 245 -1.78 -6.86 2.02
N PHE A 246 -0.50 -6.73 2.40
CA PHE A 246 -0.06 -6.55 3.77
C PHE A 246 -0.89 -5.47 4.49
N GLY A 247 -1.32 -5.77 5.70
CA GLY A 247 -2.11 -4.86 6.53
C GLY A 247 -3.50 -4.50 5.99
N GLN A 248 -3.97 -5.13 4.90
CA GLN A 248 -5.31 -4.94 4.34
C GLN A 248 -6.10 -6.25 4.26
N LEU A 249 -5.42 -7.35 3.92
CA LEU A 249 -5.94 -8.71 4.03
C LEU A 249 -5.20 -9.46 5.13
N VAL A 250 -5.92 -10.25 5.90
CA VAL A 250 -5.41 -11.06 6.99
C VAL A 250 -5.94 -12.48 6.89
N ASP A 251 -5.22 -13.45 7.44
CA ASP A 251 -5.80 -14.76 7.68
C ASP A 251 -6.42 -14.77 9.09
N VAL A 252 -7.60 -15.36 9.23
CA VAL A 252 -8.38 -15.39 10.47
C VAL A 252 -8.53 -16.82 10.95
N ILE A 253 -8.31 -17.05 12.24
CA ILE A 253 -8.38 -18.36 12.88
C ILE A 253 -9.39 -18.25 14.01
N LEU A 254 -10.56 -18.84 13.81
CA LEU A 254 -11.61 -18.92 14.83
C LEU A 254 -11.33 -20.12 15.73
N ILE A 255 -11.21 -19.87 17.04
CA ILE A 255 -10.79 -20.90 18.00
C ILE A 255 -12.03 -21.54 18.63
N ASP A 256 -12.12 -22.87 18.50
CA ASP A 256 -13.11 -23.69 19.18
C ASP A 256 -12.45 -24.40 20.37
N ARG A 257 -12.75 -23.92 21.57
CA ARG A 257 -12.22 -24.45 22.84
C ARG A 257 -12.88 -25.74 23.30
N ILE A 258 -14.07 -26.05 22.79
CA ILE A 258 -14.83 -27.24 23.19
C ILE A 258 -14.26 -28.46 22.47
N ASN A 259 -14.01 -28.33 21.17
CA ASN A 259 -13.57 -29.45 20.33
C ASN A 259 -12.06 -29.51 20.11
N TYR A 260 -11.27 -28.61 20.72
CA TYR A 260 -9.82 -28.48 20.50
C TYR A 260 -9.46 -28.32 19.02
N GLN A 261 -10.30 -27.55 18.32
CA GLN A 261 -10.20 -27.30 16.88
C GLN A 261 -10.16 -25.80 16.61
N CYS A 262 -9.78 -25.45 15.40
CA CYS A 262 -9.90 -24.10 14.91
C CYS A 262 -10.33 -24.11 13.45
N ARG A 263 -11.00 -23.04 13.04
CA ARG A 263 -11.39 -22.81 11.65
C ARG A 263 -10.51 -21.72 11.08
N TYR A 264 -9.78 -22.05 10.02
CA TYR A 264 -8.88 -21.15 9.32
C TYR A 264 -9.59 -20.55 8.11
N LEU A 265 -9.63 -19.22 8.02
CA LEU A 265 -10.20 -18.44 6.92
C LEU A 265 -9.07 -17.63 6.31
N GLU A 266 -8.85 -17.81 5.01
CA GLU A 266 -7.80 -17.08 4.31
C GLU A 266 -8.30 -15.71 3.83
N GLU A 267 -7.40 -14.72 3.82
CA GLU A 267 -7.50 -13.44 3.09
C GLU A 267 -8.78 -12.64 3.32
N TYR A 268 -9.08 -12.43 4.58
CA TYR A 268 -10.22 -11.65 5.01
C TYR A 268 -9.87 -10.14 5.08
N PRO A 269 -10.76 -9.23 4.62
CA PRO A 269 -10.52 -7.80 4.72
C PRO A 269 -10.48 -7.30 6.17
N VAL A 270 -9.37 -6.66 6.56
CA VAL A 270 -9.12 -6.27 7.96
C VAL A 270 -10.21 -5.37 8.53
N ARG A 271 -10.75 -4.45 7.72
CA ARG A 271 -11.79 -3.49 8.13
C ARG A 271 -13.19 -4.12 8.23
N LEU A 272 -13.33 -5.39 7.89
CA LEU A 272 -14.58 -6.14 8.03
C LEU A 272 -14.55 -7.11 9.22
N LEU A 273 -13.47 -7.11 10.03
CA LEU A 273 -13.35 -8.00 11.20
C LEU A 273 -14.50 -7.83 12.21
N PRO A 274 -15.03 -6.62 12.48
CA PRO A 274 -16.19 -6.46 13.35
C PRO A 274 -17.47 -7.15 12.82
N ARG A 275 -17.53 -7.39 11.51
CA ARG A 275 -18.66 -8.01 10.80
C ARG A 275 -18.36 -9.44 10.36
N LEU A 276 -17.39 -10.10 10.99
CA LEU A 276 -16.92 -11.42 10.59
C LEU A 276 -18.04 -12.47 10.56
N GLU A 277 -18.91 -12.51 11.58
CA GLU A 277 -20.04 -13.45 11.60
C GLU A 277 -21.03 -13.16 10.46
N GLU A 278 -21.35 -11.89 10.22
CA GLU A 278 -22.27 -11.44 9.17
C GLU A 278 -21.76 -11.72 7.75
N ILE A 279 -20.44 -11.71 7.54
CA ILE A 279 -19.86 -11.87 6.19
C ILE A 279 -19.45 -13.31 5.93
N THR A 280 -19.14 -14.09 6.96
CA THR A 280 -18.64 -15.46 6.80
C THR A 280 -19.66 -16.54 7.18
N GLY A 281 -20.65 -16.20 8.01
CA GLY A 281 -21.64 -17.15 8.55
C GLY A 281 -21.09 -18.05 9.65
N TYR A 282 -19.98 -17.69 10.30
CA TYR A 282 -19.41 -18.43 11.42
C TYR A 282 -19.46 -17.62 12.72
N LYS A 283 -20.00 -18.26 13.76
CA LYS A 283 -19.93 -17.79 15.14
C LYS A 283 -18.54 -18.05 15.72
N PHE A 284 -18.10 -17.17 16.60
CA PHE A 284 -16.83 -17.28 17.29
C PHE A 284 -16.84 -16.46 18.58
N ASP A 285 -16.09 -16.91 19.58
CA ASP A 285 -15.86 -16.15 20.82
C ASP A 285 -14.44 -15.60 20.86
N ASN A 286 -13.48 -16.35 20.32
CA ASN A 286 -12.08 -15.98 20.28
C ASN A 286 -11.54 -16.08 18.86
N LEU A 287 -10.70 -15.12 18.49
CA LEU A 287 -10.04 -15.10 17.19
C LEU A 287 -8.55 -14.85 17.32
N LEU A 288 -7.81 -15.55 16.48
CA LEU A 288 -6.39 -15.32 16.22
C LEU A 288 -6.28 -14.82 14.77
N ILE A 289 -5.48 -13.79 14.55
CA ILE A 289 -5.32 -13.15 13.25
C ILE A 289 -3.85 -13.22 12.88
N LEU A 290 -3.55 -13.69 11.67
CA LEU A 290 -2.23 -13.60 11.06
C LEU A 290 -2.20 -12.41 10.10
N ASN A 291 -1.37 -11.42 10.40
CA ASN A 291 -1.16 -10.22 9.60
C ASN A 291 0.29 -10.15 9.11
N MET A 292 0.49 -9.81 7.84
CA MET A 292 1.81 -9.38 7.35
C MET A 292 1.89 -7.87 7.47
N GLN A 293 2.91 -7.35 8.15
CA GLN A 293 3.05 -5.92 8.39
C GLN A 293 4.50 -5.43 8.32
N TYR A 294 4.67 -4.17 7.92
CA TYR A 294 5.91 -3.43 8.07
C TYR A 294 5.94 -2.72 9.42
N GLY A 295 7.14 -2.42 9.91
CA GLY A 295 7.31 -1.57 11.08
C GLY A 295 6.78 -0.16 10.84
N MET A 296 6.34 0.47 11.92
CA MET A 296 5.75 1.83 11.92
C MET A 296 6.64 2.87 11.20
N ASN A 297 7.96 2.65 11.21
CA ASN A 297 8.92 3.59 10.67
C ASN A 297 9.58 3.16 9.36
N TYR A 298 9.10 2.08 8.75
CA TYR A 298 9.70 1.48 7.56
C TYR A 298 9.88 2.45 6.39
N SER A 299 8.89 3.30 6.14
CA SER A 299 8.89 4.18 4.97
C SER A 299 8.26 5.54 5.27
N GLY A 300 8.50 6.50 4.38
CA GLY A 300 7.94 7.84 4.44
C GLY A 300 8.66 8.79 3.52
N ALA A 301 7.94 9.77 2.96
CA ALA A 301 8.55 10.78 2.11
C ALA A 301 9.61 11.57 2.90
N GLY A 302 10.85 11.60 2.39
CA GLY A 302 11.97 12.30 3.03
C GLY A 302 12.60 11.56 4.22
N ARG A 303 12.19 10.33 4.52
CA ARG A 303 12.87 9.49 5.52
C ARG A 303 14.10 8.84 4.93
N ASP A 304 15.11 8.64 5.77
CA ASP A 304 16.26 7.79 5.44
C ASP A 304 15.89 6.32 5.64
N VAL A 305 15.45 5.68 4.56
CA VAL A 305 15.13 4.24 4.54
C VAL A 305 16.37 3.35 4.53
N PHE A 306 17.57 3.93 4.49
CA PHE A 306 18.86 3.22 4.51
C PHE A 306 19.64 3.42 5.82
N ALA A 307 19.00 3.99 6.85
CA ALA A 307 19.58 4.20 8.17
C ALA A 307 20.19 2.90 8.76
N PHE A 308 21.25 3.03 9.55
CA PHE A 308 22.04 1.91 10.05
C PHE A 308 21.24 0.94 10.94
N ASP A 309 20.33 1.45 11.76
CA ASP A 309 19.54 0.73 12.76
C ASP A 309 18.17 0.23 12.25
N ARG A 310 18.01 0.14 10.93
CA ARG A 310 16.72 -0.19 10.28
C ARG A 310 16.31 -1.67 10.36
N VAL A 311 17.14 -2.57 10.88
CA VAL A 311 16.91 -4.03 10.90
C VAL A 311 16.90 -4.53 12.34
N SER A 312 15.93 -5.39 12.68
CA SER A 312 15.95 -6.15 13.93
C SER A 312 16.56 -7.52 13.68
N ALA A 313 17.56 -7.90 14.48
CA ALA A 313 18.34 -9.14 14.29
C ALA A 313 18.13 -10.19 15.40
N SER A 314 17.16 -10.00 16.30
CA SER A 314 16.94 -10.91 17.43
C SER A 314 15.47 -11.16 17.70
N VAL A 315 15.14 -12.39 18.07
CA VAL A 315 13.80 -12.82 18.52
C VAL A 315 13.28 -11.93 19.67
N ASN A 316 14.17 -11.50 20.58
CA ASN A 316 13.80 -10.66 21.72
C ASN A 316 13.39 -9.23 21.32
N THR A 317 13.68 -8.82 20.08
CA THR A 317 13.34 -7.51 19.52
C THR A 317 12.46 -7.65 18.27
N ALA A 318 11.76 -8.77 18.11
CA ALA A 318 10.86 -9.00 16.97
C ALA A 318 9.72 -7.97 16.89
N ASP A 319 9.29 -7.42 18.02
CA ASP A 319 8.33 -6.30 18.10
C ASP A 319 8.84 -5.00 17.45
N ARG A 320 10.16 -4.92 17.20
CA ARG A 320 10.83 -3.81 16.52
C ARG A 320 11.19 -4.13 15.07
N SER A 321 10.74 -5.27 14.53
CA SER A 321 10.90 -5.56 13.10
C SER A 321 10.36 -4.44 12.25
N ASN A 322 11.17 -4.04 11.27
CA ASN A 322 10.94 -2.88 10.43
C ASN A 322 10.46 -3.29 9.04
N PHE A 323 11.02 -4.37 8.49
CA PHE A 323 10.62 -4.95 7.22
C PHE A 323 9.35 -5.78 7.37
N LEU A 324 8.83 -6.27 6.25
CA LEU A 324 7.64 -7.10 6.23
C LEU A 324 7.87 -8.35 7.06
N HIS A 325 7.02 -8.55 8.07
CA HIS A 325 7.10 -9.71 8.94
C HIS A 325 5.70 -10.16 9.39
N PRO A 326 5.56 -11.45 9.77
CA PRO A 326 4.30 -11.99 10.26
C PRO A 326 4.07 -11.59 11.71
N VAL A 327 2.84 -11.18 12.01
CA VAL A 327 2.42 -10.81 13.35
C VAL A 327 1.08 -11.45 13.65
N LEU A 328 1.02 -12.13 14.77
CA LEU A 328 -0.18 -12.76 15.26
C LEU A 328 -0.84 -11.91 16.33
N TYR A 329 -2.13 -11.66 16.17
CA TYR A 329 -2.97 -10.94 17.11
C TYR A 329 -4.05 -11.88 17.64
N TYR A 330 -4.04 -12.14 18.93
CA TYR A 330 -5.09 -12.91 19.60
C TYR A 330 -6.02 -11.96 20.35
N TYR A 331 -7.32 -12.08 20.09
CA TYR A 331 -8.39 -11.39 20.80
C TYR A 331 -9.27 -12.42 21.51
N ASP A 332 -9.56 -12.19 22.78
CA ASP A 332 -10.49 -13.00 23.59
C ASP A 332 -11.95 -12.60 23.45
N SER A 333 -12.26 -11.58 22.64
CA SER A 333 -13.60 -11.14 22.31
C SER A 333 -13.68 -10.66 20.85
N PRO A 334 -14.89 -10.64 20.26
CA PRO A 334 -15.11 -10.02 18.95
C PRO A 334 -14.79 -8.52 18.96
N LEU A 335 -14.16 -8.05 17.88
CA LEU A 335 -13.87 -6.64 17.66
C LEU A 335 -15.14 -5.86 17.31
N GLN A 336 -15.17 -4.59 17.71
CA GLN A 336 -16.21 -3.62 17.36
C GLN A 336 -15.71 -2.64 16.30
N GLU A 337 -16.63 -1.99 15.59
CA GLU A 337 -16.28 -0.95 14.60
C GLU A 337 -15.47 0.20 15.23
N THR A 338 -15.81 0.59 16.45
CA THR A 338 -15.12 1.66 17.21
C THR A 338 -13.68 1.31 17.58
N ASP A 339 -13.33 0.03 17.66
CA ASP A 339 -11.95 -0.39 17.95
C ASP A 339 -10.97 0.05 16.85
N PHE A 340 -11.48 0.40 15.68
CA PHE A 340 -10.72 0.81 14.51
C PHE A 340 -10.62 2.32 14.28
N ASP A 341 -11.23 3.16 15.13
CA ASP A 341 -11.32 4.62 14.92
C ASP A 341 -9.94 5.30 14.93
N ASN A 342 -9.01 4.80 15.74
CA ASN A 342 -7.67 5.36 15.90
C ASN A 342 -6.55 4.39 15.48
N VAL A 343 -6.89 3.37 14.70
CA VAL A 343 -5.92 2.37 14.25
C VAL A 343 -5.19 2.88 13.03
N LYS A 344 -3.87 2.99 13.16
CA LYS A 344 -3.00 3.33 12.04
C LYS A 344 -3.14 2.27 10.95
N SER A 345 -3.12 2.73 9.70
CA SER A 345 -3.23 1.84 8.55
C SER A 345 -2.19 0.72 8.61
N GLY A 346 -2.62 -0.51 8.34
CA GLY A 346 -1.77 -1.70 8.34
C GLY A 346 -1.61 -2.39 9.69
N PHE A 347 -2.11 -1.78 10.77
CA PHE A 347 -2.14 -2.35 12.12
C PHE A 347 -3.56 -2.78 12.49
N LEU A 348 -3.64 -3.61 13.53
CA LEU A 348 -4.89 -4.05 14.14
C LEU A 348 -5.10 -3.35 15.51
N PRO A 349 -6.36 -3.30 16.01
CA PRO A 349 -6.67 -2.67 17.29
C PRO A 349 -5.84 -3.20 18.47
N LEU A 350 -5.30 -2.29 19.28
CA LEU A 350 -4.55 -2.62 20.48
C LEU A 350 -5.45 -2.45 21.73
N ILE A 351 -6.49 -3.28 21.83
CA ILE A 351 -7.40 -3.28 22.98
C ILE A 351 -6.76 -3.94 24.21
N SER A 352 -7.34 -3.71 25.40
CA SER A 352 -6.76 -4.13 26.69
C SER A 352 -6.40 -5.61 26.80
N SER A 353 -7.10 -6.47 26.06
CA SER A 353 -6.98 -7.92 26.14
C SER A 353 -6.12 -8.56 25.04
N VAL A 354 -5.64 -7.76 24.07
CA VAL A 354 -4.91 -8.31 22.91
C VAL A 354 -3.58 -8.92 23.34
N ARG A 355 -3.28 -10.10 22.79
CA ARG A 355 -1.95 -10.74 22.92
C ARG A 355 -1.31 -10.80 21.55
N ILE A 356 -0.08 -10.31 21.45
CA ILE A 356 0.61 -10.15 20.17
C ILE A 356 1.90 -10.95 20.15
N HIS A 357 2.15 -11.63 19.04
CA HIS A 357 3.42 -12.28 18.76
C HIS A 357 3.96 -11.83 17.42
N HIS A 358 5.12 -11.18 17.44
CA HIS A 358 5.88 -10.88 16.24
C HIS A 358 6.83 -12.04 15.95
N ILE A 359 6.80 -12.53 14.71
CA ILE A 359 7.84 -13.40 14.18
C ILE A 359 8.89 -12.48 13.56
N ILE A 360 10.16 -12.68 13.92
CA ILE A 360 11.28 -11.84 13.47
C ILE A 360 11.35 -11.80 11.93
N GLU A 361 11.70 -10.64 11.38
CA GLU A 361 11.90 -10.45 9.95
C GLU A 361 13.04 -11.33 9.41
N ASN A 362 12.89 -11.82 8.17
CA ASN A 362 13.89 -12.65 7.51
C ASN A 362 14.15 -12.13 6.11
N VAL A 363 15.43 -11.93 5.77
CA VAL A 363 15.86 -11.33 4.49
C VAL A 363 15.40 -12.14 3.28
N LEU A 364 15.33 -13.47 3.41
CA LEU A 364 14.88 -14.37 2.34
C LEU A 364 13.38 -14.63 2.38
N THR A 365 12.64 -13.95 3.26
CA THR A 365 11.21 -14.19 3.52
C THR A 365 10.92 -15.67 3.80
N LEU A 366 11.85 -16.33 4.51
CA LEU A 366 11.78 -17.75 4.85
C LEU A 366 11.68 -17.93 6.36
N TRP A 367 10.45 -18.11 6.85
CA TRP A 367 10.15 -18.27 8.28
C TRP A 367 10.10 -19.74 8.67
N MET A 368 11.24 -20.43 8.60
CA MET A 368 11.35 -21.87 8.93
C MET A 368 12.42 -22.22 9.97
N GLN A 369 13.23 -21.24 10.40
CA GLN A 369 14.22 -21.47 11.45
C GLN A 369 13.58 -21.98 12.76
N PRO A 370 14.03 -23.13 13.30
CA PRO A 370 13.42 -23.73 14.48
C PRO A 370 13.41 -22.83 15.72
N ASP A 371 14.54 -22.21 16.04
CA ASP A 371 14.72 -21.45 17.29
C ASP A 371 14.20 -20.00 17.18
N GLU A 372 14.10 -19.46 15.96
CA GLU A 372 13.74 -18.06 15.72
C GLU A 372 12.27 -17.85 15.32
N HIS A 373 11.68 -18.81 14.63
CA HIS A 373 10.32 -18.68 14.10
C HIS A 373 9.36 -19.72 14.70
N ILE A 374 9.73 -21.00 14.64
CA ILE A 374 8.81 -22.10 14.95
C ILE A 374 8.59 -22.24 16.46
N LEU A 375 9.67 -22.27 17.24
CA LEU A 375 9.59 -22.44 18.69
C LEU A 375 8.90 -21.25 19.38
N PRO A 376 9.25 -19.98 19.08
CA PRO A 376 8.54 -18.83 19.66
C PRO A 376 7.04 -18.81 19.32
N LEU A 377 6.68 -19.11 18.06
CA LEU A 377 5.28 -19.22 17.64
C LEU A 377 4.55 -20.30 18.44
N ARG A 378 5.14 -21.49 18.58
CA ARG A 378 4.56 -22.59 19.35
C ARG A 378 4.31 -22.18 20.81
N ILE A 379 5.30 -21.55 21.46
CA ILE A 379 5.16 -21.09 22.85
C ILE A 379 4.01 -20.09 22.98
N PHE A 380 3.89 -19.16 22.03
CA PHE A 380 2.77 -18.22 22.00
C PHE A 380 1.41 -18.95 21.88
N LEU A 381 1.31 -19.93 20.97
CA LEU A 381 0.08 -20.72 20.80
C LEU A 381 -0.27 -21.55 22.05
N GLU A 382 0.71 -22.19 22.69
CA GLU A 382 0.54 -22.90 23.96
C GLU A 382 -0.05 -21.98 25.04
N ASN A 383 0.45 -20.75 25.15
CA ASN A 383 -0.01 -19.75 26.11
C ASN A 383 -1.45 -19.28 25.85
N ILE A 384 -1.83 -18.96 24.61
CA ILE A 384 -3.19 -18.45 24.31
C ILE A 384 -4.26 -19.54 24.35
N LEU A 385 -3.88 -20.78 24.05
CA LEU A 385 -4.80 -21.93 24.06
C LEU A 385 -4.88 -22.58 25.46
N ASN A 386 -3.97 -22.24 26.38
CA ASN A 386 -3.85 -22.84 27.71
C ASN A 386 -3.69 -24.37 27.64
N ILE A 387 -2.86 -24.84 26.71
CA ILE A 387 -2.56 -26.26 26.52
C ILE A 387 -1.06 -26.48 26.35
N ASN A 388 -0.63 -27.72 26.58
CA ASN A 388 0.71 -28.15 26.24
C ASN A 388 0.70 -28.83 24.86
N LEU A 389 1.18 -28.14 23.81
CA LEU A 389 1.30 -28.71 22.46
C LEU A 389 2.48 -29.72 22.36
N GLN A 390 3.25 -29.99 23.42
CA GLN A 390 4.46 -30.85 23.44
C GLN A 390 4.22 -32.35 23.26
N GLN A 391 2.98 -32.83 23.11
CA GLN A 391 2.73 -34.24 22.84
C GLN A 391 3.14 -34.58 21.40
N ARG A 392 4.37 -35.11 21.27
CA ARG A 392 5.04 -35.68 20.08
C ARG A 392 5.94 -34.71 19.29
N THR A 393 7.07 -34.30 19.85
CA THR A 393 8.39 -34.28 19.17
C THR A 393 9.51 -33.90 20.15
N VAL A 394 10.68 -34.51 19.96
CA VAL A 394 11.91 -34.39 20.74
C VAL A 394 12.43 -32.94 20.77
N ILE A 395 12.03 -32.15 21.76
CA ILE A 395 12.57 -30.81 22.03
C ILE A 395 12.90 -30.68 23.53
N SER A 396 13.54 -31.70 24.10
CA SER A 396 14.13 -31.55 25.44
C SER A 396 15.40 -30.69 25.41
N TYR A 397 16.10 -30.61 24.27
CA TYR A 397 17.35 -29.88 24.14
C TYR A 397 17.16 -28.36 23.98
N ALA A 398 16.23 -27.90 23.13
CA ALA A 398 16.01 -26.46 22.94
C ALA A 398 15.42 -25.80 24.19
N ARG A 399 14.53 -26.49 24.93
CA ARG A 399 14.04 -26.01 26.23
C ARG A 399 15.15 -25.96 27.29
N LYS A 400 16.09 -26.92 27.28
CA LYS A 400 17.26 -26.90 28.16
C LYS A 400 18.23 -25.76 27.80
N LYS A 401 18.43 -25.49 26.52
CA LYS A 401 19.23 -24.36 26.01
C LYS A 401 18.57 -23.00 26.31
N MET A 402 17.24 -22.90 26.21
CA MET A 402 16.44 -21.70 26.51
C MET A 402 16.15 -21.47 28.00
N LEU A 403 16.16 -22.50 28.86
CA LEU A 403 16.15 -22.29 30.30
C LEU A 403 17.54 -21.88 30.82
N GLN A 404 18.61 -22.23 30.09
CA GLN A 404 19.98 -21.81 30.39
C GLN A 404 20.31 -20.40 29.88
N GLN A 405 19.69 -19.95 28.79
CA GLN A 405 19.76 -18.57 28.29
C GLN A 405 18.46 -17.85 28.66
N LYS A 406 18.45 -16.88 29.57
CA LYS A 406 17.25 -16.06 29.90
C LYS A 406 16.67 -15.40 28.63
N LEU A 407 15.82 -16.12 27.89
CA LEU A 407 15.11 -15.62 26.72
C LEU A 407 13.76 -15.09 27.22
N THR A 408 13.62 -13.77 27.26
CA THR A 408 12.35 -13.11 27.57
C THR A 408 11.63 -12.92 26.25
N ILE A 409 10.65 -13.77 25.93
CA ILE A 409 9.79 -13.56 24.77
C ILE A 409 8.87 -12.38 25.11
N PRO A 410 8.95 -11.23 24.42
CA PRO A 410 8.13 -10.08 24.73
C PRO A 410 6.68 -10.34 24.30
N VAL A 411 5.87 -10.92 25.19
CA VAL A 411 4.41 -10.89 25.06
C VAL A 411 3.95 -9.55 25.63
N ARG A 412 3.58 -8.61 24.76
CA ARG A 412 3.04 -7.33 25.19
C ARG A 412 1.54 -7.46 25.46
N PHE A 413 1.16 -7.15 26.69
CA PHE A 413 -0.22 -6.79 27.03
C PHE A 413 -0.33 -5.28 26.87
N TYR A 414 -1.23 -4.82 26.01
CA TYR A 414 -1.55 -3.40 25.90
C TYR A 414 -2.70 -3.16 26.86
N ALA A 415 -2.51 -2.35 27.91
CA ALA A 415 -3.65 -1.86 28.69
C ALA A 415 -4.34 -0.76 27.88
N ALA A 416 -5.67 -0.70 27.90
CA ALA A 416 -6.40 0.43 27.32
C ALA A 416 -5.95 1.72 28.02
N ALA A 417 -5.54 2.72 27.24
CA ALA A 417 -5.22 4.06 27.73
C ALA A 417 -6.51 4.89 27.87
#